data_AF-V6Q445-F1
#
_entry.id   AF-V6Q445-F1
#
_cell.length_a   1.000
_cell.length_b   1.000
_cell.length_c   1.000
_cell.angle_alpha   90.00
_cell.angle_beta   90.00
_cell.angle_gamma   90.00
#
_symmetry.space_group_name_H-M   'P 1'
#
loop_
_entity.id
_entity.type
_entity.pdbx_description
1 polymer ?
#
loop_
_entity_poly.entity_id
_entity_poly.type
_entity_poly.pdbx_seq_one_letter_code
_entity_poly.pdbx_strand_id
1 'polypeptide(L)'
;MEGYEQEDIQALMMIDKTIESLELRKKQKLYEWYQRTFATHVVYSDEGVRTAGIRPEQFMLEINEIERSIDKRIKICEIKDKYWKQFLETLESHERAYFFKKYKYGKKITNPRLDQLAYEELEEIEQAIEFHFTDKKVQAKKPIIIQGNFKQNMANILNVLESR
;
A
#
# COMPACT_ATOMS: atom_id res chain seq x y z
N MET A 1 -8.76 -20.20 -3.45
CA MET A 1 -7.80 -19.49 -2.59
C MET A 1 -6.52 -20.27 -2.70
N GLU A 2 -5.48 -19.67 -3.26
CA GLU A 2 -4.13 -20.24 -3.21
C GLU A 2 -3.80 -20.44 -1.73
N GLY A 3 -3.37 -21.65 -1.35
CA GLY A 3 -3.02 -21.93 0.03
C GLY A 3 -1.71 -21.22 0.37
N TYR A 4 -1.63 -20.63 1.56
CA TYR A 4 -0.38 -20.06 2.04
C TYR A 4 0.72 -21.11 2.07
N GLU A 5 1.91 -20.69 1.66
CA GLU A 5 3.08 -21.56 1.59
C GLU A 5 4.02 -21.28 2.75
N GLN A 6 4.96 -22.22 2.97
CA GLN A 6 6.00 -22.04 3.97
C GLN A 6 6.80 -20.75 3.74
N GLU A 7 6.98 -20.35 2.47
CA GLU A 7 7.70 -19.14 2.08
C GLU A 7 7.07 -17.86 2.64
N ASP A 8 5.75 -17.83 2.79
CA ASP A 8 5.03 -16.65 3.33
C ASP A 8 5.35 -16.43 4.81
N ILE A 9 5.35 -17.50 5.60
CA ILE A 9 5.74 -17.44 7.02
C ILE A 9 7.24 -17.12 7.15
N GLN A 10 8.08 -17.64 6.25
CA GLN A 10 9.49 -17.27 6.22
C GLN A 10 9.69 -15.77 5.95
N ALA A 11 8.90 -15.20 5.04
CA ALA A 11 8.90 -13.78 4.78
C ALA A 11 8.52 -12.98 6.02
N LEU A 12 7.48 -13.39 6.77
CA LEU A 12 7.11 -12.76 8.05
C LEU A 12 8.27 -12.79 9.07
N MET A 13 8.95 -13.93 9.19
CA MET A 13 10.08 -14.10 10.11
C MET A 13 11.32 -13.26 9.75
N MET A 14 11.35 -12.69 8.54
CA MET A 14 12.43 -11.84 8.03
C MET A 14 11.95 -10.45 7.62
N ILE A 15 10.78 -9.99 8.09
CA ILE A 15 10.24 -8.68 7.72
C ILE A 15 11.22 -7.54 8.03
N ASP A 16 11.90 -7.56 9.18
CA ASP A 16 12.86 -6.51 9.54
C ASP A 16 13.89 -6.27 8.41
N LYS A 17 14.41 -7.36 7.81
CA LYS A 17 15.34 -7.28 6.67
C LYS A 17 14.67 -6.73 5.41
N THR A 18 13.41 -7.09 5.19
CA THR A 18 12.62 -6.56 4.06
C THR A 18 12.43 -5.05 4.22
N ILE A 19 12.12 -4.57 5.42
CA ILE A 19 12.00 -3.13 5.72
C ILE A 19 13.34 -2.42 5.45
N GLU A 20 14.44 -2.92 6.01
CA GLU A 20 15.78 -2.38 5.77
C GLU A 20 16.12 -2.31 4.27
N SER A 21 15.78 -3.36 3.51
CA SER A 21 16.00 -3.40 2.07
C SER A 21 15.17 -2.36 1.31
N LEU A 22 13.93 -2.10 1.74
CA LEU A 22 13.05 -1.11 1.14
C LEU A 22 13.55 0.31 1.43
N GLU A 23 13.99 0.58 2.65
CA GLU A 23 14.59 1.87 3.02
C GLU A 23 15.87 2.15 2.24
N LEU A 24 16.73 1.14 2.09
CA LEU A 24 17.94 1.26 1.28
C LEU A 24 17.60 1.54 -0.19
N ARG A 25 16.62 0.81 -0.74
CA ARG A 25 16.14 1.02 -2.10
C ARG A 25 15.54 2.42 -2.29
N LYS A 26 14.82 2.95 -1.30
CA LYS A 26 14.32 4.34 -1.32
C LYS A 26 15.48 5.31 -1.46
N LYS A 27 16.50 5.21 -0.61
CA LYS A 27 17.70 6.06 -0.63
C LYS A 27 18.44 5.97 -1.97
N GLN A 28 18.62 4.76 -2.49
CA GLN A 28 19.28 4.54 -3.78
C GLN A 28 18.51 5.18 -4.93
N LYS A 29 17.18 5.01 -4.97
CA LYS A 29 16.33 5.61 -6.01
C LYS A 29 16.41 7.13 -5.96
N LEU A 30 16.29 7.73 -4.77
CA LEU A 30 16.44 9.18 -4.62
C LEU A 30 17.80 9.66 -5.13
N TYR A 31 18.87 8.97 -4.76
CA TYR A 31 20.21 9.29 -5.23
C TYR A 31 20.32 9.22 -6.77
N GLU A 32 19.87 8.12 -7.39
CA GLU A 32 19.84 7.96 -8.85
C GLU A 32 19.06 9.10 -9.54
N TRP A 33 17.95 9.53 -8.94
CA TRP A 33 17.13 10.61 -9.45
C TRP A 33 17.82 11.97 -9.36
N TYR A 34 18.46 12.29 -8.23
CA TYR A 34 19.19 13.56 -8.06
C TYR A 34 20.46 13.66 -8.93
N GLN A 35 21.00 12.53 -9.38
CA GLN A 35 22.12 12.52 -10.33
C GLN A 35 21.71 12.80 -11.78
N ARG A 36 20.42 12.92 -12.09
CA ARG A 36 19.95 13.24 -13.45
C ARG A 36 20.25 14.69 -13.82
N THR A 37 20.75 14.91 -15.02
CA THR A 37 21.07 16.24 -15.54
C THR A 37 19.80 16.99 -15.97
N PHE A 38 19.61 18.21 -15.45
CA PHE A 38 18.54 19.13 -15.88
C PHE A 38 18.91 19.95 -17.12
N ALA A 39 19.97 19.56 -17.84
CA ALA A 39 20.42 20.29 -19.01
C ALA A 39 19.40 20.18 -20.14
N THR A 40 19.12 21.32 -20.77
CA THR A 40 18.33 21.38 -21.99
C THR A 40 19.21 21.08 -23.19
N HIS A 41 18.70 20.31 -24.15
CA HIS A 41 19.37 20.04 -25.42
C HIS A 41 18.42 20.27 -26.59
N VAL A 42 18.98 20.51 -27.78
CA VAL A 42 18.22 20.72 -29.00
C VAL A 42 17.88 19.35 -29.60
N VAL A 43 16.61 19.15 -29.94
CA VAL A 43 16.07 17.94 -30.56
C VAL A 43 15.54 18.30 -31.93
N TYR A 44 16.02 17.58 -32.94
CA TYR A 44 15.54 17.66 -34.32
C TYR A 44 14.52 16.54 -34.53
N SER A 45 13.32 16.91 -35.00
CA SER A 45 12.23 15.98 -35.31
C SER A 45 11.53 16.39 -36.60
N ASP A 46 10.67 15.54 -37.14
CA ASP A 46 9.87 15.83 -38.34
C ASP A 46 8.97 17.07 -38.17
N GLU A 47 8.64 17.44 -36.92
CA GLU A 47 7.89 18.65 -36.55
C GLU A 47 8.77 19.92 -36.43
N GLY A 48 10.09 19.80 -36.62
CA GLY A 48 11.05 20.90 -36.55
C GLY A 48 12.08 20.80 -35.42
N VAL A 49 12.73 21.93 -35.13
CA VAL A 49 13.76 22.08 -34.09
C VAL A 49 13.11 22.52 -32.78
N ARG A 50 13.26 21.74 -31.71
CA ARG A 50 12.73 22.06 -30.38
C ARG A 50 13.79 21.90 -29.30
N THR A 51 13.65 22.63 -28.20
CA THR A 51 14.47 22.44 -27.00
C THR A 51 13.78 21.42 -26.08
N ALA A 52 14.46 20.32 -25.77
CA ALA A 52 14.00 19.33 -24.80
C ALA A 52 14.80 19.44 -23.50
N GLY A 53 14.12 19.29 -22.37
CA GLY A 53 14.71 19.30 -21.05
C GLY A 53 13.77 18.66 -20.05
N ILE A 54 14.31 18.27 -18.89
CA ILE A 54 13.50 17.75 -17.78
C ILE A 54 12.62 18.88 -17.26
N ARG A 55 11.30 18.65 -17.18
CA ARG A 55 10.37 19.56 -16.51
C ARG A 55 10.45 19.34 -14.99
N PRO A 56 10.89 20.32 -14.19
CA PRO A 56 11.07 20.14 -12.75
C PRO A 56 9.81 19.66 -12.04
N GLU A 57 8.63 20.09 -12.49
CA GLU A 57 7.35 19.69 -11.89
C GLU A 57 7.06 18.20 -12.11
N GLN A 58 7.28 17.70 -13.34
CA GLN A 58 7.11 16.28 -13.65
C GLN A 58 8.12 15.42 -12.91
N PHE A 59 9.37 15.89 -12.85
CA PHE A 59 10.43 15.24 -12.09
C PHE A 59 10.07 15.08 -10.61
N MET A 60 9.55 16.13 -9.98
CA MET A 60 9.13 16.09 -8.58
C MET A 60 7.91 15.19 -8.37
N LEU A 61 6.96 15.15 -9.31
CA LEU A 61 5.81 14.24 -9.24
C LEU A 61 6.25 12.77 -9.27
N GLU A 62 7.13 12.41 -10.21
CA GLU A 62 7.63 11.04 -10.36
C GLU A 62 8.40 10.57 -9.11
N ILE A 63 9.24 11.44 -8.53
CA ILE A 63 9.93 11.13 -7.27
C ILE A 63 8.94 10.90 -6.13
N ASN A 64 7.98 11.82 -5.96
CA ASN A 64 6.98 11.72 -4.91
C ASN A 64 6.14 10.44 -5.02
N GLU A 65 5.80 10.01 -6.25
CA GLU A 65 5.08 8.76 -6.48
C GLU A 65 5.91 7.54 -6.09
N ILE A 66 7.20 7.51 -6.43
CA ILE A 66 8.12 6.43 -6.05
C ILE A 66 8.26 6.37 -4.52
N GLU A 67 8.50 7.51 -3.87
CA GLU A 67 8.61 7.58 -2.42
C GLU A 67 7.34 7.10 -1.73
N ARG A 68 6.16 7.59 -2.14
CA ARG A 68 4.87 7.17 -1.57
C ARG A 68 4.63 5.68 -1.75
N SER A 69 5.01 5.11 -2.90
CA SER A 69 4.85 3.68 -3.15
C SER A 69 5.73 2.84 -2.24
N ILE A 70 6.99 3.25 -2.04
CA ILE A 70 7.90 2.55 -1.13
C ILE A 70 7.46 2.73 0.32
N ASP A 71 7.08 3.94 0.73
CA ASP A 71 6.60 4.23 2.09
C ASP A 71 5.33 3.44 2.42
N LYS A 72 4.41 3.31 1.46
CA LYS A 72 3.22 2.45 1.63
C LYS A 72 3.63 0.99 1.87
N ARG A 73 4.61 0.47 1.13
CA ARG A 73 5.12 -0.91 1.32
C ARG A 73 5.79 -1.08 2.68
N ILE A 74 6.62 -0.13 3.09
CA ILE A 74 7.25 -0.14 4.42
C ILE A 74 6.17 -0.18 5.50
N LYS A 75 5.16 0.69 5.42
CA LYS A 75 4.06 0.72 6.39
C LYS A 75 3.26 -0.58 6.45
N ILE A 76 3.04 -1.24 5.31
CA ILE A 76 2.43 -2.57 5.26
C ILE A 76 3.31 -3.58 6.02
N CYS A 77 4.61 -3.60 5.75
CA CYS A 77 5.56 -4.48 6.43
C CYS A 77 5.61 -4.21 7.94
N GLU A 78 5.63 -2.95 8.38
CA GLU A 78 5.61 -2.58 9.81
C GLU A 78 4.34 -3.09 10.51
N ILE A 79 3.19 -3.03 9.85
CA ILE A 79 1.93 -3.55 10.40
C ILE A 79 1.98 -5.08 10.48
N LYS A 80 2.45 -5.76 9.43
CA LYS A 80 2.67 -7.22 9.44
C LYS A 80 3.58 -7.63 10.59
N ASP A 81 4.71 -6.95 10.73
CA ASP A 81 5.70 -7.23 11.77
C ASP A 81 5.12 -7.07 13.16
N LYS A 82 4.38 -5.97 13.38
CA LYS A 82 3.73 -5.71 14.65
C LYS A 82 2.77 -6.84 15.04
N TYR A 83 1.85 -7.23 14.15
CA TYR A 83 0.89 -8.29 14.45
C TYR A 83 1.59 -9.64 14.62
N TRP A 84 2.55 -9.96 13.76
CA TRP A 84 3.29 -11.21 13.86
C TRP A 84 4.10 -11.31 15.17
N LYS A 85 4.75 -10.23 15.61
CA LYS A 85 5.44 -10.19 16.90
C LYS A 85 4.48 -10.37 18.07
N GLN A 86 3.30 -9.74 18.02
CA GLN A 86 2.26 -9.93 19.03
C GLN A 86 1.78 -11.38 19.09
N PHE A 87 1.52 -12.01 17.94
CA PHE A 87 1.20 -13.43 17.87
C PHE A 87 2.28 -14.28 18.51
N LEU A 88 3.55 -14.07 18.14
CA LEU A 88 4.67 -14.82 18.72
C LEU A 88 4.73 -14.66 20.25
N GLU A 89 4.43 -13.48 20.79
CA GLU A 89 4.39 -13.24 22.24
C GLU A 89 3.27 -14.00 22.96
N THR A 90 2.18 -14.34 22.27
CA THR A 90 1.10 -15.17 22.85
C THR A 90 1.49 -16.64 23.01
N LEU A 91 2.52 -17.09 22.30
CA LEU A 91 2.96 -18.48 22.26
C LEU A 91 3.89 -18.85 23.41
N GLU A 92 3.81 -20.12 23.83
CA GLU A 92 4.76 -20.66 24.78
C GLU A 92 6.19 -20.67 24.21
N SER A 93 7.18 -20.63 25.10
CA SER A 93 8.60 -20.57 24.71
C SER A 93 9.01 -21.70 23.76
N HIS A 94 8.43 -22.89 23.92
CA HIS A 94 8.74 -24.06 23.10
C HIS A 94 8.12 -23.96 21.69
N GLU A 95 6.95 -23.34 21.56
CA GLU A 95 6.26 -23.09 20.30
C GLU A 95 6.95 -21.98 19.50
N ARG A 96 7.35 -20.89 20.17
CA ARG A 96 8.21 -19.88 19.55
C ARG A 96 9.50 -20.49 19.01
N ALA A 97 10.16 -21.33 19.82
CA ALA A 97 11.38 -22.01 19.41
C ALA A 97 11.17 -22.91 18.18
N TYR A 98 9.98 -23.50 18.02
CA TYR A 98 9.61 -24.22 16.80
C TYR A 98 9.61 -23.30 15.59
N PHE A 99 8.93 -22.15 15.65
CA PHE A 99 8.87 -21.20 14.53
C PHE A 99 10.25 -20.70 14.10
N PHE A 100 11.11 -20.34 15.06
CA PHE A 100 12.48 -19.96 14.77
C PHE A 100 13.28 -21.09 14.12
N LYS A 101 13.20 -22.31 14.65
CA LYS A 101 13.93 -23.46 14.09
C LYS A 101 13.48 -23.78 12.67
N LYS A 102 12.17 -23.85 12.42
CA LYS A 102 11.62 -24.23 11.11
C LYS A 102 11.74 -23.11 10.08
N TYR A 103 11.16 -21.95 10.37
CA TYR A 103 10.97 -20.90 9.38
C TYR A 103 12.17 -19.94 9.31
N LYS A 104 12.83 -19.62 10.44
CA LYS A 104 14.02 -18.73 10.40
C LYS A 104 15.31 -19.46 10.05
N TYR A 105 15.50 -20.68 10.58
CA TYR A 105 16.75 -21.45 10.42
C TYR A 105 16.64 -22.63 9.46
N GLY A 106 15.48 -22.87 8.85
CA GLY A 106 15.30 -23.90 7.82
C GLY A 106 15.44 -25.35 8.32
N LYS A 107 15.24 -25.60 9.62
CA LYS A 107 15.30 -26.97 10.15
C LYS A 107 14.10 -27.78 9.69
N LYS A 108 14.35 -29.01 9.26
CA LYS A 108 13.32 -29.99 8.87
C LYS A 108 12.64 -30.58 10.10
N ILE A 109 11.75 -29.79 10.70
CA ILE A 109 10.88 -30.20 11.80
C ILE A 109 9.42 -29.95 11.40
N THR A 110 8.51 -30.77 11.91
CA THR A 110 7.09 -30.69 11.55
C THR A 110 6.25 -30.71 12.82
N ASN A 111 5.34 -29.76 12.92
CA ASN A 111 4.29 -29.72 13.92
C ASN A 111 3.04 -29.16 13.23
N PRO A 112 2.14 -30.04 12.74
CA PRO A 112 1.00 -29.62 11.93
C PRO A 112 0.09 -28.61 12.65
N ARG A 113 -0.04 -28.71 13.98
CA ARG A 113 -0.83 -27.78 14.78
C ARG A 113 -0.27 -26.36 14.72
N LEU A 114 1.04 -26.21 14.95
CA LEU A 114 1.70 -24.90 14.92
C LEU A 114 1.79 -24.35 13.49
N ASP A 115 1.95 -25.22 12.50
CA ASP A 115 1.93 -24.83 11.10
C ASP A 115 0.57 -24.23 10.72
N GLN A 116 -0.52 -24.91 11.08
CA GLN A 116 -1.87 -24.42 10.85
C GLN A 116 -2.12 -23.09 11.58
N LEU A 117 -1.73 -23.00 12.85
CA LEU A 117 -1.87 -21.78 13.65
C LEU A 117 -1.18 -20.57 12.98
N ALA A 118 -0.01 -20.77 12.40
CA ALA A 118 0.69 -19.70 11.69
C ALA A 118 0.03 -19.31 10.37
N TYR A 119 -0.59 -20.24 9.65
CA TYR A 119 -1.34 -19.92 8.44
C TYR A 119 -2.63 -19.16 8.77
N GLU A 120 -3.33 -19.53 9.85
CA GLU A 120 -4.50 -18.81 10.35
C GLU A 120 -4.12 -17.37 10.73
N GLU A 121 -3.04 -17.19 11.49
CA GLU A 121 -2.55 -15.86 11.85
C GLU A 121 -2.14 -15.04 10.62
N LEU A 122 -1.43 -15.64 9.66
CA LEU A 122 -1.07 -14.97 8.41
C LEU A 122 -2.32 -14.48 7.67
N GLU A 123 -3.38 -15.28 7.63
CA GLU A 123 -4.65 -14.88 7.04
C GLU A 123 -5.26 -13.66 7.75
N GLU A 124 -5.30 -13.68 9.09
CA GLU A 124 -5.80 -12.56 9.89
C GLU A 124 -4.99 -11.28 9.65
N ILE A 125 -3.67 -11.39 9.54
CA ILE A 125 -2.77 -10.28 9.24
C ILE A 125 -3.07 -9.69 7.85
N GLU A 126 -3.22 -10.53 6.82
CA GLU A 126 -3.55 -10.04 5.47
C GLU A 126 -4.93 -9.36 5.44
N GLN A 127 -5.93 -9.92 6.14
CA GLN A 127 -7.25 -9.30 6.27
C GLN A 127 -7.18 -7.95 6.99
N ALA A 128 -6.37 -7.83 8.05
CA ALA A 128 -6.16 -6.57 8.76
C ALA A 128 -5.51 -5.51 7.86
N ILE A 129 -4.58 -5.92 6.99
CA ILE A 129 -3.92 -5.02 6.03
C ILE A 129 -4.88 -4.59 4.94
N GLU A 130 -5.68 -5.52 4.41
CA GLU A 130 -6.74 -5.19 3.48
C GLU A 130 -7.68 -4.15 4.13
N PHE A 131 -8.08 -4.33 5.39
CA PHE A 131 -8.90 -3.34 6.08
C PHE A 131 -8.20 -1.98 6.25
N HIS A 132 -6.91 -1.96 6.55
CA HIS A 132 -6.14 -0.73 6.77
C HIS A 132 -5.86 0.07 5.50
N PHE A 133 -5.67 -0.60 4.36
CA PHE A 133 -5.19 0.02 3.12
C PHE A 133 -6.16 -0.03 1.95
N THR A 134 -7.22 -0.81 2.06
CA THR A 134 -8.35 -0.67 1.15
C THR A 134 -9.13 0.54 1.62
N ASP A 135 -9.30 1.51 0.73
CA ASP A 135 -10.39 2.47 0.87
C ASP A 135 -11.69 1.67 0.84
N LYS A 136 -12.09 1.06 1.96
CA LYS A 136 -13.49 1.12 2.34
C LYS A 136 -13.75 2.62 2.54
N LYS A 137 -13.95 3.31 1.42
CA LYS A 137 -15.27 3.84 1.15
C LYS A 137 -16.24 2.74 1.60
N VAL A 138 -16.56 2.75 2.90
CA VAL A 138 -17.96 2.65 3.30
C VAL A 138 -18.62 3.44 2.21
N GLN A 139 -19.41 2.76 1.39
CA GLN A 139 -20.28 3.41 0.46
C GLN A 139 -21.17 4.27 1.36
N ALA A 140 -20.68 5.46 1.76
CA ALA A 140 -21.50 6.60 2.03
C ALA A 140 -22.26 6.66 0.73
N LYS A 141 -23.48 6.11 0.77
CA LYS A 141 -24.43 6.11 -0.32
C LYS A 141 -24.18 7.43 -1.01
N LYS A 142 -23.74 7.42 -2.28
CA LYS A 142 -23.63 8.65 -3.07
C LYS A 142 -24.87 9.44 -2.67
N PRO A 143 -24.74 10.66 -2.11
CA PRO A 143 -25.94 11.40 -1.77
C PRO A 143 -26.79 11.34 -3.01
N ILE A 144 -28.02 10.85 -2.87
CA ILE A 144 -28.96 10.87 -3.99
C ILE A 144 -29.08 12.36 -4.26
N ILE A 145 -28.35 12.84 -5.26
CA ILE A 145 -28.54 14.18 -5.80
C ILE A 145 -29.87 14.03 -6.51
N ILE A 146 -30.94 14.26 -5.77
CA ILE A 146 -32.22 14.59 -6.36
C ILE A 146 -31.91 15.90 -7.08
N GLN A 147 -31.67 15.82 -8.39
CA GLN A 147 -31.75 17.00 -9.26
C GLN A 147 -33.22 17.40 -9.31
N GLY A 148 -33.72 17.90 -8.18
CA GLY A 148 -34.97 18.61 -8.10
C GLY A 148 -34.78 19.86 -8.94
N ASN A 149 -35.57 20.00 -9.98
CA ASN A 149 -35.52 21.12 -10.89
C ASN A 149 -35.91 22.39 -10.11
N PHE A 150 -34.93 23.00 -9.42
CA PHE A 150 -35.15 24.06 -8.44
C PHE A 150 -35.88 25.25 -9.07
N LYS A 151 -35.62 25.50 -10.36
CA LYS A 151 -36.35 26.49 -11.16
C LYS A 151 -37.84 26.19 -11.25
N GLN A 152 -38.21 24.92 -11.43
CA GLN A 152 -39.60 24.50 -11.59
C GLN A 152 -40.34 24.53 -10.24
N ASN A 153 -39.66 24.18 -9.15
CA ASN A 153 -40.22 24.30 -7.80
C ASN A 153 -40.38 25.77 -7.36
N MET A 154 -39.42 26.64 -7.67
CA MET A 154 -39.55 28.09 -7.41
C MET A 154 -40.65 28.75 -8.26
N ALA A 155 -40.78 28.37 -9.54
CA ALA A 155 -41.86 28.87 -10.39
C ALA A 155 -43.25 28.49 -9.84
N ASN A 156 -43.39 27.26 -9.34
CA ASN A 156 -44.63 26.80 -8.71
C ASN A 156 -44.93 27.54 -7.40
N ILE A 157 -43.91 27.82 -6.57
CA ILE A 157 -44.08 28.57 -5.32
C ILE A 157 -44.48 30.03 -5.62
N LEU A 158 -43.84 30.67 -6.59
CA LEU A 158 -44.16 32.05 -6.97
C LEU A 158 -45.59 32.15 -7.56
N ASN A 159 -46.00 31.22 -8.41
CA ASN A 159 -47.37 31.19 -8.94
C ASN A 159 -48.44 31.03 -7.84
N VAL A 160 -48.14 30.28 -6.77
CA VAL A 160 -49.06 30.11 -5.63
C VAL A 160 -49.11 31.39 -4.75
N LEU A 161 -48.05 32.19 -4.73
CA LEU A 161 -48.01 33.46 -4.01
C LEU A 161 -48.65 34.61 -4.80
N GLU A 162 -48.62 34.56 -6.13
CA GLU A 162 -49.26 35.55 -7.02
C GLU A 162 -50.75 35.28 -7.26
N SER A 163 -51.28 34.12 -6.84
CA SER A 163 -52.69 33.74 -6.97
C SER A 163 -53.52 34.02 -5.70
N ARG A 164 -53.06 34.94 -4.84
CA ARG A 164 -53.82 35.56 -3.74
C ARG A 164 -53.92 37.06 -3.95
#